data_AF-A0A7V9U2X5-F1
#
_entry.id   AF-A0A7V9U2X5-F1
#
_cell.length_a   1.000
_cell.length_b   1.000
_cell.length_c   1.000
_cell.angle_alpha   90.00
_cell.angle_beta   90.00
_cell.angle_gamma   90.00
#
_symmetry.space_group_name_H-M   'P 1'
#
loop_
_entity.id
_entity.type
_entity.pdbx_description
1 polymer ?
#
loop_
_entity_poly.entity_id
_entity_poly.type
_entity_poly.pdbx_seq_one_letter_code
_entity_poly.pdbx_strand_id
1 'polypeptide(L)'
;MTSTAEPAQGGVQVREAGAQTHEYLTASDNYLIPIMMGKAAPATTGISGADMKTVEAYEKRKVPKAQIVAELDASFKHLHEAMGLTTDSNLTQNIKFFGQDWSRQRAMVLTVTHLHEHLGQLVAYARSNNVAPPWSR
;
A
#
# COMPACT_ATOMS: atom_id res chain seq x y z
N MET A 1 -14.53 -15.47 40.28
CA MET A 1 -13.17 -15.57 39.72
C MET A 1 -13.27 -15.43 38.21
N THR A 2 -13.17 -14.21 37.69
CA THR A 2 -13.07 -13.96 36.25
C THR A 2 -11.63 -14.25 35.82
N SER A 3 -11.41 -15.41 35.23
CA SER A 3 -10.14 -15.78 34.60
C SER A 3 -9.95 -14.93 33.35
N THR A 4 -9.09 -13.91 33.43
CA THR A 4 -8.55 -13.23 32.26
C THR A 4 -7.52 -14.16 31.64
N ALA A 5 -7.93 -14.95 30.64
CA ALA A 5 -7.00 -15.73 29.84
C ALA A 5 -6.03 -14.77 29.13
N GLU A 6 -4.74 -14.89 29.47
CA GLU A 6 -3.67 -14.22 28.74
C GLU A 6 -3.69 -14.72 27.29
N PRO A 7 -3.75 -13.83 26.28
CA PRO A 7 -3.78 -14.27 24.89
C PRO A 7 -2.50 -15.05 24.59
N ALA A 8 -2.65 -16.25 24.02
CA ALA A 8 -1.52 -17.08 23.64
C ALA A 8 -0.56 -16.26 22.75
N GLN A 9 0.72 -16.18 23.16
CA GLN A 9 1.75 -15.37 22.48
C GLN A 9 1.83 -15.65 20.97
N GLY A 10 1.55 -16.89 20.53
CA GLY A 10 1.48 -17.25 19.11
C GLY A 10 0.36 -16.54 18.34
N GLY A 11 -0.78 -16.29 18.97
CA GLY A 11 -1.87 -15.52 18.35
C GLY A 11 -1.49 -14.06 18.11
N VAL A 12 -0.78 -13.44 19.06
CA VAL A 12 -0.32 -12.05 18.95
C VAL A 12 0.72 -11.89 17.84
N GLN A 13 1.69 -12.82 17.74
CA GLN A 13 2.71 -12.76 16.69
C GLN A 13 2.13 -12.94 15.27
N VAL A 14 1.15 -13.86 15.10
CA VAL A 14 0.49 -14.06 13.80
C VAL A 14 -0.29 -12.83 13.36
N ARG A 15 -0.94 -12.14 14.31
CA ARG A 15 -1.66 -10.90 14.06
C ARG A 15 -0.68 -9.81 13.61
N GLU A 16 0.36 -9.52 14.40
CA GLU A 16 1.36 -8.51 14.07
C GLU A 16 2.05 -8.75 12.73
N ALA A 17 2.39 -10.00 12.42
CA ALA A 17 2.93 -10.37 11.11
C ALA A 17 1.96 -10.04 9.97
N GLY A 18 0.66 -10.31 10.15
CA GLY A 18 -0.38 -9.97 9.18
C GLY A 18 -0.50 -8.46 8.91
N ALA A 19 -0.41 -7.63 9.97
CA ALA A 19 -0.42 -6.17 9.81
C ALA A 19 0.80 -5.67 9.03
N GLN A 20 2.00 -6.17 9.37
CA GLN A 20 3.23 -5.79 8.70
C GLN A 20 3.22 -6.18 7.22
N THR A 21 2.76 -7.39 6.90
CA THR A 21 2.59 -7.83 5.50
C THR A 21 1.64 -6.89 4.75
N HIS A 22 0.51 -6.51 5.35
CA HIS A 22 -0.43 -5.59 4.71
C HIS A 22 0.18 -4.21 4.45
N GLU A 23 0.90 -3.65 5.43
CA GLU A 23 1.58 -2.36 5.30
C GLU A 23 2.61 -2.37 4.15
N TYR A 24 3.34 -3.49 3.98
CA TYR A 24 4.26 -3.65 2.86
C TYR A 24 3.58 -3.70 1.50
N LEU A 25 2.46 -4.43 1.38
CA LEU A 25 1.68 -4.50 0.14
C LEU A 25 1.18 -3.10 -0.26
N THR A 26 0.61 -2.36 0.70
CA THR A 26 0.17 -0.99 0.43
C THR A 26 1.35 -0.09 0.02
N ALA A 27 2.49 -0.19 0.71
CA ALA A 27 3.66 0.63 0.38
C ALA A 27 4.27 0.28 -0.99
N SER A 28 4.38 -1.01 -1.34
CA SER A 28 4.95 -1.45 -2.61
C SER A 28 4.08 -1.01 -3.80
N ASP A 29 2.75 -1.13 -3.68
CA ASP A 29 1.81 -0.68 -4.70
C ASP A 29 1.85 0.84 -4.90
N ASN A 30 2.00 1.60 -3.81
CA ASN A 30 2.18 3.05 -3.83
C ASN A 30 3.48 3.50 -4.52
N TYR A 31 4.45 2.60 -4.73
CA TYR A 31 5.63 2.86 -5.56
C TYR A 31 5.50 2.29 -6.98
N LEU A 32 4.85 1.13 -7.14
CA LEU A 32 4.69 0.47 -8.43
C LEU A 32 3.73 1.22 -9.36
N ILE A 33 2.55 1.59 -8.86
CA ILE A 33 1.50 2.21 -9.67
C ILE A 33 1.98 3.54 -10.30
N PRO A 34 2.64 4.43 -9.56
CA PRO A 34 3.21 5.68 -10.10
C PRO A 34 4.17 5.52 -11.29
N ILE A 35 4.87 4.39 -11.42
CA ILE A 35 5.81 4.17 -12.52
C ILE A 35 5.07 4.23 -13.86
N MET A 36 3.89 3.64 -13.94
CA MET A 36 3.04 3.66 -15.15
C MET A 36 2.45 5.05 -15.42
N MET A 37 2.38 5.90 -14.39
CA MET A 37 1.91 7.30 -14.49
C MET A 37 3.05 8.29 -14.78
N GLY A 38 4.29 7.79 -14.90
CA GLY A 38 5.48 8.57 -15.26
C GLY A 38 6.33 9.02 -14.07
N LYS A 39 6.09 8.51 -12.85
CA LYS A 39 6.93 8.79 -11.68
C LYS A 39 7.68 7.53 -11.27
N ALA A 40 9.00 7.54 -11.45
CA ALA A 40 9.84 6.43 -11.01
C ALA A 40 9.86 6.30 -9.48
N ALA A 41 9.82 5.08 -8.97
CA ALA A 41 10.00 4.81 -7.55
C ALA A 41 11.39 5.29 -7.06
N PRO A 42 11.54 5.70 -5.79
CA PRO A 42 12.85 6.04 -5.24
C PRO A 42 13.81 4.85 -5.30
N ALA A 43 15.07 5.09 -5.69
CA ALA A 43 16.07 4.02 -5.83
C ALA A 43 16.27 3.20 -4.54
N THR A 44 16.04 3.81 -3.38
CA THR A 44 16.10 3.16 -2.06
C THR A 44 15.08 2.04 -1.87
N THR A 45 14.00 2.02 -2.66
CA THR A 45 12.99 0.95 -2.63
C THR A 45 13.44 -0.27 -3.41
N GLY A 46 14.33 -0.12 -4.40
CA GLY A 46 14.67 -1.18 -5.35
C GLY A 46 13.52 -1.58 -6.29
N ILE A 47 12.34 -0.97 -6.19
CA ILE A 47 11.18 -1.27 -7.03
C ILE A 47 11.38 -0.67 -8.42
N SER A 48 11.08 -1.47 -9.44
CA SER A 48 11.05 -1.04 -10.83
C SER A 48 9.78 -1.54 -11.53
N GLY A 49 9.38 -0.87 -12.61
CA GLY A 49 8.25 -1.32 -13.43
C GLY A 49 8.60 -2.41 -14.45
N ALA A 50 9.81 -2.96 -14.40
CA ALA A 50 10.30 -3.95 -15.37
C ALA A 50 9.76 -5.36 -15.07
N ASP A 51 9.69 -5.74 -13.79
CA ASP A 51 9.10 -6.99 -13.35
C ASP A 51 8.61 -6.91 -11.89
N MET A 52 7.73 -7.85 -11.53
CA MET A 52 7.16 -7.96 -10.19
C MET A 52 8.14 -8.53 -9.14
N LYS A 53 9.34 -8.99 -9.54
CA LYS A 53 10.29 -9.57 -8.57
C LYS A 53 10.84 -8.50 -7.63
N THR A 54 10.97 -7.27 -8.13
CA THR A 54 11.42 -6.14 -7.30
C THR A 54 10.41 -5.78 -6.21
N VAL A 55 9.12 -5.88 -6.53
CA VAL A 55 8.00 -5.70 -5.60
C VAL A 55 7.99 -6.80 -4.55
N GLU A 56 8.08 -8.06 -4.99
CA GLU A 56 8.16 -9.22 -4.09
C GLU A 56 9.38 -9.14 -3.16
N ALA A 57 10.53 -8.68 -3.66
CA ALA A 57 11.72 -8.47 -2.85
C ALA A 57 11.53 -7.37 -1.80
N TYR A 58 10.83 -6.28 -2.14
CA TYR A 58 10.49 -5.21 -1.22
C TYR A 58 9.62 -5.70 -0.07
N GLU A 59 8.59 -6.51 -0.38
CA GLU A 59 7.60 -7.02 0.57
C GLU A 59 8.13 -8.08 1.53
N LYS A 60 9.16 -8.84 1.11
CA LYS A 60 9.80 -9.88 1.94
C LYS A 60 10.83 -9.35 2.92
N ARG A 61 11.13 -8.04 2.89
CA ARG A 61 12.09 -7.43 3.82
C ARG A 61 11.57 -7.58 5.26
N LYS A 62 12.51 -7.79 6.18
CA LYS A 62 12.23 -7.87 7.62
C LYS A 62 12.85 -6.64 8.26
N VAL A 63 12.06 -5.58 8.43
CA VAL A 63 12.51 -4.35 9.08
C VAL A 63 11.71 -4.09 10.36
N PRO A 64 12.21 -3.27 11.29
CA PRO A 64 11.46 -2.89 12.48
C PRO A 64 10.14 -2.19 12.11
N LYS A 65 9.08 -2.40 12.89
CA LYS A 65 7.77 -1.77 12.68
C LYS A 65 7.83 -0.26 12.46
N ALA A 66 8.67 0.45 13.21
CA ALA A 66 8.85 1.90 13.05
C ALA A 66 9.32 2.29 11.64
N GLN A 67 10.19 1.47 11.03
CA GLN A 67 10.64 1.67 9.66
C GLN A 67 9.53 1.35 8.65
N ILE A 68 8.68 0.33 8.90
CA ILE A 68 7.53 0.04 8.03
C ILE A 68 6.56 1.23 7.98
N VAL A 69 6.22 1.80 9.14
CA VAL A 69 5.36 2.98 9.23
C VAL A 69 5.95 4.18 8.48
N ALA A 70 7.26 4.42 8.63
CA ALA A 70 7.95 5.49 7.90
C ALA A 70 7.96 5.25 6.38
N GLU A 71 8.15 4.01 5.94
CA GLU A 71 8.12 3.64 4.52
C GLU A 71 6.69 3.76 3.94
N LEU A 72 5.67 3.42 4.71
CA LEU A 72 4.26 3.60 4.33
C LEU A 72 3.93 5.08 4.13
N ASP A 73 4.31 5.95 5.06
CA ASP A 73 4.11 7.40 4.93
C ASP A 73 4.83 7.96 3.69
N ALA A 74 6.10 7.58 3.49
CA ALA A 74 6.86 7.95 2.31
C ALA A 74 6.19 7.48 1.01
N SER A 75 5.58 6.30 1.01
CA SER A 75 4.87 5.76 -0.15
C SER A 75 3.62 6.57 -0.49
N PHE A 76 2.85 7.02 0.51
CA PHE A 76 1.66 7.85 0.29
C PHE A 76 2.04 9.23 -0.24
N LYS A 77 3.12 9.83 0.28
CA LYS A 77 3.68 11.07 -0.28
C LYS A 77 4.08 10.88 -1.74
N HIS A 78 4.78 9.79 -2.05
CA HIS A 78 5.20 9.47 -3.42
C HIS A 78 4.00 9.31 -4.37
N LEU A 79 2.99 8.56 -3.94
CA LEU A 79 1.75 8.38 -4.70
C LEU A 79 1.03 9.71 -4.91
N HIS A 80 0.87 10.52 -3.87
CA HIS A 80 0.21 11.82 -3.96
C HIS A 80 0.91 12.74 -4.97
N GLU A 81 2.24 12.80 -4.97
CA GLU A 81 3.01 13.53 -5.97
C GLU A 81 2.80 12.98 -7.39
N ALA A 82 2.67 11.66 -7.56
CA ALA A 82 2.41 11.03 -8.85
C ALA A 82 1.02 11.36 -9.40
N MET A 83 0.02 11.37 -8.52
CA MET A 83 -1.36 11.73 -8.85
C MET A 83 -1.44 13.16 -9.39
N GLY A 84 -0.59 14.07 -8.90
CA GLY A 84 -0.44 15.44 -9.41
C GLY A 84 0.14 15.57 -10.83
N LEU A 85 0.67 14.49 -11.42
CA LEU A 85 1.08 14.49 -12.84
C LEU A 85 -0.13 14.45 -13.79
N THR A 86 -1.30 14.06 -13.29
CA THR A 86 -2.55 14.12 -14.04
C THR A 86 -3.18 15.50 -13.83
N THR A 87 -3.34 16.23 -14.93
CA THR A 87 -3.93 17.56 -14.98
C THR A 87 -5.15 17.55 -15.89
N ASP A 88 -5.99 18.59 -15.81
CA ASP A 88 -7.14 18.72 -16.72
C ASP A 88 -6.74 18.65 -18.20
N SER A 89 -5.57 19.19 -18.54
CA SER A 89 -5.06 19.21 -19.92
C SER A 89 -4.60 17.84 -20.44
N ASN A 90 -4.29 16.87 -19.56
CA ASN A 90 -3.81 15.55 -19.97
C ASN A 90 -4.71 14.39 -19.47
N LEU A 91 -5.86 14.71 -18.90
CA LEU A 91 -6.77 13.75 -18.27
C LEU A 91 -7.18 12.59 -19.20
N THR A 92 -7.41 12.89 -20.48
CA THR A 92 -7.80 11.92 -21.51
C THR A 92 -6.60 11.31 -22.25
N GLN A 93 -5.38 11.75 -21.96
CA GLN A 93 -4.18 11.20 -22.58
C GLN A 93 -4.03 9.73 -22.20
N ASN A 94 -3.74 8.89 -23.19
CA ASN A 94 -3.44 7.48 -22.95
C ASN A 94 -2.02 7.30 -22.40
N ILE A 95 -1.89 6.40 -21.43
CA ILE A 95 -0.66 5.89 -20.85
C ILE A 95 -0.65 4.36 -20.93
N LYS A 96 0.54 3.77 -20.93
CA LYS A 96 0.69 2.32 -20.79
C LYS A 96 0.55 1.95 -19.32
N PHE A 97 -0.57 1.34 -18.98
CA PHE A 97 -0.89 0.90 -17.62
C PHE A 97 -1.11 -0.61 -17.64
N PHE A 98 -0.24 -1.36 -16.96
CA PHE A 98 -0.17 -2.83 -17.02
C PHE A 98 -0.18 -3.39 -18.46
N GLY A 99 0.57 -2.75 -19.36
CA GLY A 99 0.65 -3.13 -20.78
C GLY A 99 -0.58 -2.76 -21.63
N GLN A 100 -1.63 -2.20 -21.03
CA GLN A 100 -2.83 -1.76 -21.73
C GLN A 100 -2.84 -0.24 -21.93
N ASP A 101 -3.54 0.24 -22.96
CA ASP A 101 -3.77 1.67 -23.18
C ASP A 101 -4.95 2.15 -22.32
N TRP A 102 -4.65 2.95 -21.32
CA TRP A 102 -5.63 3.54 -20.43
C TRP A 102 -5.50 5.06 -20.44
N SER A 103 -6.62 5.79 -20.32
CA SER A 103 -6.54 7.22 -20.03
C SER A 103 -5.93 7.45 -18.65
N ARG A 104 -5.26 8.60 -18.45
CA ARG A 104 -4.80 9.03 -17.12
C ARG A 104 -5.93 9.03 -16.10
N GLN A 105 -7.13 9.49 -16.49
CA GLN A 105 -8.32 9.43 -15.64
C GLN A 105 -8.65 8.02 -15.16
N ARG A 106 -8.65 7.04 -16.07
CA ARG A 106 -8.94 5.65 -15.72
C ARG A 106 -7.91 5.10 -14.74
N ALA A 107 -6.63 5.42 -14.94
CA ALA A 107 -5.57 5.05 -14.01
C ALA A 107 -5.79 5.66 -12.62
N MET A 108 -6.15 6.95 -12.52
CA MET A 108 -6.46 7.62 -11.25
C MET A 108 -7.62 6.93 -10.50
N VAL A 109 -8.70 6.58 -11.21
CA VAL A 109 -9.86 5.90 -10.61
C VAL A 109 -9.48 4.52 -10.10
N LEU A 110 -8.66 3.77 -10.85
CA LEU A 110 -8.14 2.48 -10.40
C LEU A 110 -7.28 2.67 -9.14
N THR A 111 -6.31 3.58 -9.15
CA THR A 111 -5.44 3.84 -8.01
C THR A 111 -6.24 4.13 -6.73
N VAL A 112 -7.26 4.98 -6.83
CA VAL A 112 -8.11 5.29 -5.67
C VAL A 112 -8.92 4.07 -5.24
N THR A 113 -9.53 3.33 -6.17
CA THR A 113 -10.28 2.10 -5.86
C THR A 113 -9.38 1.08 -5.14
N HIS A 114 -8.16 0.89 -5.63
CA HIS A 114 -7.18 -0.02 -5.07
C HIS A 114 -6.76 0.37 -3.64
N LEU A 115 -6.60 1.67 -3.36
CA LEU A 115 -6.39 2.14 -1.97
C LEU A 115 -7.58 1.82 -1.05
N HIS A 116 -8.81 1.85 -1.56
CA HIS A 116 -9.99 1.48 -0.78
C HIS A 116 -10.06 -0.02 -0.49
N GLU A 117 -9.54 -0.88 -1.38
CA GLU A 117 -9.40 -2.32 -1.12
C GLU A 117 -8.43 -2.57 0.04
N HIS A 118 -7.27 -1.90 0.03
CA HIS A 118 -6.30 -1.94 1.14
C HIS A 118 -6.91 -1.43 2.45
N LEU A 119 -7.64 -0.32 2.41
CA LEU A 119 -8.34 0.21 3.58
C LEU A 119 -9.34 -0.82 4.14
N GLY A 120 -10.14 -1.45 3.28
CA GLY A 120 -11.12 -2.47 3.69
C GLY A 120 -10.46 -3.66 4.39
N GLN A 121 -9.32 -4.12 3.88
CA GLN A 121 -8.53 -5.19 4.50
C GLN A 121 -8.00 -4.79 5.88
N LEU A 122 -7.48 -3.56 6.03
CA LEU A 122 -7.05 -3.01 7.33
C LEU A 122 -8.20 -2.88 8.32
N VAL A 123 -9.39 -2.47 7.87
CA VAL A 123 -10.59 -2.41 8.73
C VAL A 123 -10.96 -3.80 9.24
N ALA A 124 -10.98 -4.79 8.35
CA ALA A 124 -11.27 -6.18 8.70
C ALA A 124 -10.23 -6.74 9.69
N TYR A 125 -8.95 -6.45 9.45
CA TYR A 125 -7.86 -6.82 10.35
C TYR A 125 -8.03 -6.15 11.73
N ALA A 126 -8.26 -4.84 11.80
CA ALA A 126 -8.44 -4.12 13.05
C ALA A 126 -9.60 -4.69 13.88
N ARG A 127 -10.75 -4.95 13.24
CA ARG A 127 -11.92 -5.56 13.89
C ARG A 127 -11.64 -6.97 14.41
N SER A 128 -10.94 -7.80 13.64
CA SER A 128 -10.54 -9.16 14.04
C SER A 128 -9.55 -9.16 15.22
N ASN A 129 -8.92 -8.01 15.46
CA ASN A 129 -7.96 -7.76 16.53
C ASN A 129 -8.52 -6.93 17.69
N ASN A 130 -9.83 -6.68 17.73
CA ASN A 130 -10.49 -5.84 18.73
C ASN A 130 -9.91 -4.41 18.81
N VAL A 131 -9.34 -3.91 17.72
CA VAL A 131 -8.88 -2.52 17.58
C VAL A 131 -10.01 -1.71 16.94
N ALA A 132 -10.50 -0.71 17.67
CA ALA A 132 -11.47 0.24 17.11
C ALA A 132 -10.77 1.17 16.10
N PRO A 133 -11.21 1.22 14.84
CA PRO A 133 -10.62 2.12 13.86
C PRO A 133 -10.82 3.60 14.28
N PRO A 134 -9.83 4.48 14.03
CA PRO A 134 -9.83 5.84 14.57
C PRO A 134 -10.98 6.74 14.04
N TRP A 135 -11.56 6.41 12.88
CA TRP A 135 -12.68 7.13 12.27
C TRP A 135 -14.07 6.63 12.69
N SER A 136 -14.16 5.66 13.61
CA SER A 136 -15.44 5.17 14.15
C SER A 136 -15.89 5.92 15.41
N ARG A 137 -15.41 7.15 15.60
CA ARG A 137 -15.84 8.06 16.68
C ARG A 137 -16.66 9.19 16.09
#